data_AF-A0A7V4DZ40-F1
#
_entry.id   AF-A0A7V4DZ40-F1
#
_cell.length_a   1.000
_cell.length_b   1.000
_cell.length_c   1.000
_cell.angle_alpha   90.00
_cell.angle_beta   90.00
_cell.angle_gamma   90.00
#
_symmetry.space_group_name_H-M   'P 1'
#
loop_
_entity.id
_entity.type
_entity.pdbx_description
1 polymer ?
#
loop_
_entity_poly.entity_id
_entity_poly.type
_entity_poly.pdbx_seq_one_letter_code
_entity_poly.pdbx_strand_id
1 'polypeptide(L)' 'MDVKAKEIIELLDLKSEYEEFKRVMDKTIEKFISTGYDEDFLIYKLKVCFKKNKNVISLIFLNAYEEER' A
#
# COMPACT_ATOMS: atom_id res chain seq x y z
N MET A 1 22.18 -0.71 4.90
CA MET A 1 21.45 -0.35 3.67
C MET A 1 20.01 -0.72 3.93
N ASP A 2 19.15 0.28 4.12
CA ASP A 2 17.69 0.02 4.11
C ASP A 2 17.29 -0.14 2.64
N VAL A 3 16.80 -1.33 2.28
CA VAL A 3 16.28 -1.59 0.95
C VAL A 3 14.92 -0.91 0.86
N LYS A 4 14.74 -0.02 -0.12
CA LYS A 4 13.46 0.69 -0.31
C LYS A 4 12.40 -0.26 -0.82
N ALA A 5 11.13 -0.02 -0.46
CA ALA A 5 10.04 -0.89 -0.90
C ALA A 5 9.93 -0.95 -2.44
N LYS A 6 10.19 0.18 -3.12
CA LYS A 6 10.26 0.24 -4.59
C LYS A 6 11.32 -0.67 -5.18
N GLU A 7 12.52 -0.70 -4.60
CA GLU A 7 13.61 -1.56 -5.09
C GLU A 7 13.21 -3.05 -5.02
N ILE A 8 12.47 -3.45 -3.98
CA ILE A 8 11.95 -4.81 -3.86
C ILE A 8 10.92 -5.11 -4.96
N ILE A 9 10.04 -4.15 -5.27
CA ILE A 9 9.06 -4.29 -6.36
C ILE A 9 9.78 -4.47 -7.71
N GLU A 10 10.85 -3.70 -7.96
CA GLU A 10 11.63 -3.85 -9.18
C GLU A 10 12.36 -5.19 -9.25
N LEU A 11 12.99 -5.60 -8.14
CA LEU A 11 13.71 -6.88 -8.06
C LEU A 11 12.82 -8.10 -8.25
N LEU A 12 11.55 -7.99 -7.86
CA LEU A 12 10.55 -9.05 -8.00
C LEU A 12 9.73 -8.96 -9.29
N ASP A 13 10.00 -7.96 -10.15
CA ASP A 13 9.25 -7.68 -11.38
C ASP A 13 7.73 -7.49 -11.16
N LEU A 14 7.36 -6.85 -10.05
CA LEU A 14 5.96 -6.65 -9.62
C LEU A 14 5.40 -5.27 -9.96
N LYS A 15 5.99 -4.57 -10.94
CA LYS A 15 5.64 -3.19 -11.27
C LYS A 15 4.17 -3.06 -11.70
N SER A 16 3.66 -4.02 -12.46
CA SER A 16 2.29 -3.98 -12.97
C SER A 16 1.24 -4.15 -11.87
N GLU A 17 1.52 -5.06 -10.93
CA GLU A 17 0.71 -5.39 -9.77
C GLU A 17 0.71 -4.23 -8.77
N TYR A 18 1.86 -3.55 -8.61
CA TYR A 18 1.93 -2.35 -7.79
C TYR A 18 1.10 -1.20 -8.39
N GLU A 19 1.16 -0.97 -9.70
CA GLU A 19 0.33 0.05 -10.37
C GLU A 19 -1.18 -0.25 -10.25
N GLU A 20 -1.57 -1.52 -10.33
CA GLU A 20 -2.95 -1.92 -10.06
C GLU A 20 -3.34 -1.67 -8.60
N PHE A 21 -2.48 -2.08 -7.65
CA PHE A 21 -2.69 -1.82 -6.24
C PHE A 21 -2.85 -0.33 -5.95
N LYS A 22 -1.96 0.52 -6.48
CA LYS A 22 -2.00 1.98 -6.35
C LYS A 22 -3.34 2.54 -6.84
N ARG A 23 -3.78 2.14 -8.02
CA ARG A 23 -5.08 2.56 -8.58
C ARG A 23 -6.26 2.15 -7.70
N VAL A 24 -6.23 0.96 -7.12
CA VAL A 24 -7.28 0.49 -6.20
C VAL A 24 -7.22 1.28 -4.88
N MET A 25 -6.03 1.54 -4.36
CA MET A 25 -5.82 2.34 -3.15
C MET A 25 -6.33 3.76 -3.29
N ASP A 26 -5.97 4.47 -4.38
CA ASP A 26 -6.42 5.84 -4.64
C ASP A 26 -7.95 5.93 -4.64
N LYS A 27 -8.62 5.02 -5.38
CA LYS A 27 -10.10 4.94 -5.41
C LYS A 27 -10.71 4.59 -4.06
N THR A 28 -10.02 3.77 -3.26
CA THR A 28 -10.50 3.37 -1.93
C THR A 28 -10.39 4.54 -0.96
N ILE A 29 -9.30 5.28 -0.99
CA ILE A 29 -9.08 6.48 -0.18
C ILE A 29 -10.12 7.54 -0.53
N GLU A 30 -10.34 7.85 -1.82
CA GLU A 30 -11.38 8.82 -2.23
C GLU A 30 -12.76 8.46 -1.65
N LYS A 31 -13.16 7.19 -1.77
CA LYS A 31 -14.43 6.72 -1.21
C LYS A 31 -14.44 6.76 0.31
N PHE A 32 -13.35 6.38 0.97
CA PHE A 32 -13.26 6.33 2.42
C PHE A 32 -13.30 7.73 3.04
N ILE A 33 -12.60 8.71 2.45
CA ILE A 33 -12.65 10.11 2.85
C ILE A 33 -14.07 10.67 2.71
N SER A 34 -14.80 10.29 1.64
CA SER A 34 -16.19 10.72 1.48
C SER A 34 -17.14 10.22 2.59
N THR A 35 -16.72 9.20 3.36
CA THR A 35 -17.47 8.71 4.53
C THR A 35 -17.11 9.41 5.84
N GLY A 36 -16.20 10.40 5.80
CA GLY A 36 -15.79 11.22 6.94
C GLY A 36 -14.62 10.66 7.76
N TYR A 37 -13.94 9.63 7.27
CA TYR A 37 -12.74 9.07 7.90
C TYR A 37 -11.46 9.58 7.23
N ASP A 38 -10.39 9.64 8.02
CA ASP A 38 -9.06 10.05 7.56
C ASP A 38 -8.36 8.93 6.77
N GLU A 39 -7.54 9.34 5.80
CA GLU A 39 -6.68 8.45 5.02
C GLU A 39 -5.70 7.67 5.92
N ASP A 40 -5.08 8.36 6.88
CA ASP A 40 -4.11 7.76 7.81
C ASP A 40 -4.74 6.62 8.61
N PHE A 41 -6.03 6.76 8.96
CA PHE A 41 -6.76 5.71 9.66
C PHE A 41 -6.96 4.48 8.77
N LEU A 42 -7.29 4.66 7.49
CA LEU A 42 -7.43 3.56 6.53
C LEU A 42 -6.11 2.82 6.33
N ILE A 43 -5.02 3.56 6.07
CA ILE A 43 -3.68 3.00 5.87
C ILE A 43 -3.27 2.20 7.11
N TYR A 44 -3.47 2.76 8.31
CA TYR A 44 -3.21 2.04 9.56
C TYR A 44 -4.00 0.73 9.66
N LYS A 45 -5.30 0.74 9.36
CA LYS A 45 -6.14 -0.47 9.41
C LYS A 45 -5.69 -1.54 8.42
N LEU A 46 -5.33 -1.14 7.20
CA LEU A 46 -4.80 -2.04 6.18
C LEU A 46 -3.46 -2.65 6.62
N LYS A 47 -2.55 -1.85 7.15
CA LYS A 47 -1.26 -2.30 7.68
C LYS A 47 -1.42 -3.36 8.78
N VAL A 48 -2.33 -3.13 9.73
CA VAL A 48 -2.65 -4.11 10.79
C VAL A 48 -3.23 -5.40 10.19
N CYS A 49 -4.15 -5.27 9.23
CA CYS A 49 -4.77 -6.41 8.55
C CYS A 49 -3.73 -7.27 7.80
N PHE A 50 -2.89 -6.63 6.98
CA PHE A 50 -1.87 -7.33 6.20
C PHE A 50 -0.80 -7.99 7.08
N LYS A 51 -0.39 -7.33 8.18
CA LYS A 51 0.49 -7.95 9.18
C LYS A 51 -0.14 -9.20 9.82
N LYS A 52 -1.41 -9.11 10.23
CA LYS A 52 -2.14 -10.24 10.83
C LYS A 52 -2.23 -11.43 9.85
N ASN A 53 -2.47 -11.15 8.58
CA ASN A 53 -2.61 -12.16 7.54
C ASN A 53 -1.27 -12.60 6.93
N LYS A 54 -0.13 -12.07 7.40
CA LYS A 54 1.21 -12.34 6.86
C LYS A 54 1.30 -12.09 5.34
N ASN A 55 0.57 -11.11 4.82
CA ASN A 55 0.59 -10.77 3.41
C ASN A 55 1.76 -9.83 3.10
N VAL A 56 2.92 -10.44 2.83
CA VAL A 56 4.19 -9.73 2.63
C VAL A 56 4.15 -8.81 1.40
N ILE A 57 3.57 -9.27 0.29
CA ILE A 57 3.48 -8.48 -0.95
C ILE A 57 2.63 -7.23 -0.74
N SER A 58 1.46 -7.34 -0.11
CA SER A 58 0.63 -6.17 0.17
C SER A 58 1.28 -5.20 1.16
N LEU A 59 2.12 -5.69 2.09
CA LEU A 59 2.91 -4.82 2.96
C LEU A 59 4.00 -4.07 2.20
N ILE A 60 4.68 -4.73 1.26
CA ILE A 60 5.68 -4.09 0.38
C ILE A 60 4.99 -3.00 -0.45
N PHE A 61 3.85 -3.31 -1.08
CA PHE A 61 3.11 -2.35 -1.87
C PHE A 61 2.59 -1.18 -1.04
N LEU A 62 2.06 -1.44 0.16
CA LEU A 62 1.60 -0.38 1.06
C LEU A 62 2.75 0.54 1.48
N ASN A 63 3.91 -0.02 1.84
CA ASN A 63 5.08 0.79 2.17
C ASN A 63 5.57 1.62 0.97
N ALA A 64 5.61 1.04 -0.24
CA ALA A 64 6.00 1.77 -1.45
C ALA A 64 5.02 2.91 -1.78
N TYR A 65 3.73 2.70 -1.52
CA TYR A 65 2.69 3.72 -1.66
C TYR A 65 2.85 4.85 -0.64
N GLU A 66 3.14 4.52 0.63
CA GLU A 66 3.44 5.49 1.69
C GLU A 66 4.72 6.30 1.36
N GLU A 67 5.76 5.68 0.77
CA GLU A 67 7.02 6.36 0.36
C GLU A 67 6.85 7.38 -0.79
N GLU A 68 5.76 7.31 -1.55
CA GLU A 68 5.49 8.21 -2.69
C GLU A 68 4.82 9.53 -2.31
N ARG A 69 4.35 9.65 -1.07
CA ARG A 69 3.57 10.78 -0.57
C ARG A 69 4.41 11.64 0.38
#